data_AF-U2QAQ4-F1
#
_entry.id   AF-U2QAQ4-F1
#
_cell.length_a   1.000
_cell.length_b   1.000
_cell.length_c   1.000
_cell.angle_alpha   90.00
_cell.angle_beta   90.00
_cell.angle_gamma   90.00
#
_symmetry.space_group_name_H-M   'P 1'
#
loop_
_entity.id
_entity.type
_entity.pdbx_description
1 polymer ?
#
loop_
_entity_poly.entity_id
_entity_poly.type
_entity_poly.pdbx_seq_one_letter_code
_entity_poly.pdbx_strand_id
1 'polypeptide(L)'
;MKVSNYVKGAVRQFSYWFFNGTLGYDILEGIDYLSTVREEPSCGELAFAIFMNNLEVDSEGKVLNYKYCENRAAEYIKRYHNPNFIMIPKLEQWETNLHPVSEESYTY
;
A
#
# COMPACT_ATOMS: atom_id res chain seq x y z
N MET A 1 -16.69 7.05 15.88
CA MET A 1 -15.46 7.87 15.72
C MET A 1 -15.27 8.17 14.23
N LYS A 2 -14.68 9.32 13.86
CA LYS A 2 -14.30 9.61 12.46
C LYS A 2 -12.80 9.38 12.29
N VAL A 3 -12.37 8.97 11.10
CA VAL A 3 -10.94 8.85 10.76
C VAL A 3 -10.27 10.23 10.89
N SER A 4 -9.01 10.26 11.35
CA SER A 4 -8.24 11.49 11.49
C SER A 4 -7.98 12.16 10.12
N ASN A 5 -7.74 13.48 10.12
CA ASN A 5 -7.42 14.19 8.88
C ASN A 5 -6.05 13.79 8.31
N TYR A 6 -5.11 13.40 9.16
CA TYR A 6 -3.79 12.93 8.73
C TYR A 6 -3.86 11.58 8.01
N VAL A 7 -4.65 10.62 8.52
CA VAL A 7 -4.87 9.34 7.84
C VAL A 7 -5.57 9.54 6.50
N LYS A 8 -6.61 10.38 6.44
CA LYS A 8 -7.25 10.75 5.16
C LYS A 8 -6.24 11.34 4.18
N GLY A 9 -5.36 12.24 4.66
CA GLY A 9 -4.31 12.86 3.87
C GLY A 9 -3.29 11.85 3.34
N ALA A 10 -2.90 10.89 4.18
CA ALA A 10 -1.99 9.80 3.81
C ALA A 10 -2.60 8.92 2.71
N VAL A 11 -3.85 8.45 2.88
CA VAL A 11 -4.54 7.65 1.85
C VAL A 11 -4.70 8.41 0.55
N ARG A 12 -5.10 9.69 0.61
CA ARG A 12 -5.22 10.55 -0.58
C ARG A 12 -3.88 10.67 -1.31
N GLN A 13 -2.80 10.93 -0.59
CA GLN A 13 -1.48 11.14 -1.18
C GLN A 13 -0.91 9.85 -1.77
N PHE A 14 -1.04 8.74 -1.05
CA PHE A 14 -0.64 7.41 -1.54
C PHE A 14 -1.41 7.05 -2.82
N SER A 15 -2.73 7.23 -2.82
CA SER A 15 -3.57 6.98 -4.01
C SER A 15 -3.15 7.84 -5.18
N TYR A 16 -2.86 9.13 -4.95
CA TYR A 16 -2.37 10.02 -5.99
C TYR A 16 -1.07 9.49 -6.63
N TRP A 17 -0.07 9.13 -5.82
CA TRP A 17 1.18 8.58 -6.35
C TRP A 17 0.99 7.24 -7.05
N PHE A 18 0.15 6.38 -6.49
CA PHE A 18 -0.20 5.09 -7.07
C PHE A 18 -0.78 5.26 -8.47
N PHE A 19 -1.84 6.05 -8.63
CA PHE A 19 -2.51 6.24 -9.92
C PHE A 19 -1.73 7.12 -10.89
N ASN A 20 -0.81 7.96 -10.40
CA ASN A 20 0.09 8.73 -11.24
C ASN A 20 1.23 7.89 -11.85
N GLY A 21 1.42 6.64 -11.39
CA GLY A 21 2.51 5.78 -11.88
C GLY A 21 3.87 6.12 -11.25
N THR A 22 3.89 6.88 -10.16
CA THR A 22 5.13 7.41 -9.55
C THR A 22 5.25 7.04 -8.07
N LEU A 23 4.61 5.94 -7.65
CA LEU A 23 4.71 5.45 -6.28
C LEU A 23 6.14 5.08 -5.91
N GLY A 24 6.59 5.52 -4.73
CA GLY A 24 7.92 5.19 -4.21
C GLY A 24 9.04 5.61 -5.15
N TYR A 25 8.96 6.82 -5.71
CA TYR A 25 9.94 7.44 -6.62
C TYR A 25 11.37 6.87 -6.47
N ASP A 26 11.98 6.47 -7.60
CA ASP A 26 13.20 5.65 -7.76
C ASP A 26 13.05 4.13 -7.57
N ILE A 27 12.12 3.64 -6.74
CA ILE A 27 11.95 2.20 -6.51
C ILE A 27 11.34 1.50 -7.73
N LEU A 28 10.31 2.12 -8.30
CA LEU A 28 9.53 1.62 -9.43
C LEU A 28 9.92 2.24 -10.79
N GLU A 29 11.08 2.90 -10.87
CA GLU A 29 11.55 3.48 -12.12
C GLU A 29 11.61 2.40 -13.23
N GLY A 30 10.99 2.72 -14.37
CA GLY A 30 10.94 1.81 -15.53
C GLY A 30 9.94 0.66 -15.42
N ILE A 31 9.14 0.57 -14.35
CA ILE A 31 8.11 -0.46 -14.18
C ILE A 31 6.72 0.11 -14.48
N ASP A 32 6.08 -0.34 -15.56
CA ASP A 32 4.68 -0.01 -15.87
C ASP A 32 3.72 -0.91 -15.05
N TYR A 33 3.65 -0.66 -13.76
CA TYR A 33 2.77 -1.43 -12.87
C TYR A 33 1.29 -1.09 -13.05
N LEU A 34 0.94 0.04 -13.67
CA LEU A 34 -0.46 0.42 -13.88
C LEU A 34 -1.14 -0.48 -14.91
N SER A 35 -0.42 -0.90 -15.95
CA SER A 35 -0.91 -1.92 -16.88
C SER A 35 -1.12 -3.26 -16.17
N THR A 36 -0.17 -3.68 -15.33
CA THR A 36 -0.32 -4.90 -14.49
C THR A 36 -1.52 -4.82 -13.58
N VAL A 37 -1.75 -3.70 -12.88
CA VAL A 37 -2.92 -3.53 -11.99
C VAL A 37 -4.24 -3.56 -12.75
N ARG A 38 -4.27 -3.12 -14.02
CA ARG A 38 -5.46 -3.20 -14.87
C ARG A 38 -5.81 -4.66 -15.21
N GLU A 39 -4.80 -5.49 -15.46
CA GLU A 39 -4.97 -6.91 -15.82
C GLU A 39 -5.15 -7.79 -14.57
N GLU A 40 -4.45 -7.46 -13.50
CA GLU A 40 -4.35 -8.18 -12.23
C GLU A 40 -4.58 -7.23 -11.04
N PRO A 41 -5.84 -6.85 -10.74
CA PRO A 41 -6.16 -5.89 -9.69
C PRO A 41 -5.68 -6.28 -8.29
N SER A 42 -5.46 -7.57 -8.04
CA SER A 42 -4.89 -8.10 -6.79
C SER A 42 -3.51 -7.52 -6.47
N CYS A 43 -2.72 -7.13 -7.48
CA CYS A 43 -1.46 -6.43 -7.30
C CYS A 43 -1.69 -5.06 -6.64
N GLY A 44 -2.68 -4.30 -7.12
CA GLY A 44 -3.05 -3.02 -6.50
C GLY A 44 -3.64 -3.20 -5.11
N GLU A 45 -4.54 -4.16 -4.94
CA GLU A 45 -5.17 -4.49 -3.66
C GLU A 45 -4.14 -4.75 -2.56
N LEU A 46 -3.15 -5.62 -2.82
CA LEU A 46 -2.11 -5.93 -1.85
C LEU A 46 -1.17 -4.74 -1.59
N ALA A 47 -0.89 -3.90 -2.58
CA ALA A 47 -0.10 -2.69 -2.36
C ALA A 47 -0.79 -1.72 -1.38
N PHE A 48 -2.12 -1.56 -1.50
CA PHE A 48 -2.91 -0.78 -0.54
C PHE A 48 -2.98 -1.44 0.84
N ALA A 49 -3.11 -2.77 0.91
CA ALA A 49 -3.07 -3.51 2.17
C ALA A 49 -1.73 -3.31 2.89
N ILE A 50 -0.61 -3.48 2.19
CA ILE A 50 0.74 -3.29 2.75
C ILE A 50 0.93 -1.86 3.26
N PHE A 51 0.48 -0.86 2.51
CA PHE A 51 0.52 0.54 2.94
C PHE A 51 -0.29 0.77 4.23
N MET A 52 -1.55 0.30 4.26
CA MET A 52 -2.45 0.55 5.39
C MET A 52 -2.10 -0.25 6.63
N ASN A 53 -1.71 -1.51 6.48
CA ASN A 53 -1.37 -2.40 7.59
C ASN A 53 -0.12 -1.90 8.33
N ASN A 54 0.84 -1.32 7.62
CA ASN A 54 2.05 -0.72 8.20
C ASN A 54 1.83 0.70 8.76
N LEU A 55 0.68 1.34 8.53
CA LEU A 55 0.50 2.75 8.86
C LEU A 55 0.42 2.96 10.38
N GLU A 56 1.42 3.63 10.95
CA GLU A 56 1.46 3.95 12.36
C GLU A 56 0.88 5.35 12.62
N VAL A 57 0.05 5.43 13.67
CA VAL A 57 -0.57 6.67 14.11
C VAL A 57 -0.39 6.89 15.61
N ASP A 58 -0.22 8.13 16.02
CA ASP A 58 -0.20 8.50 17.45
C ASP A 58 -1.62 8.61 18.05
N SER A 59 -1.70 8.95 19.33
CA SER A 59 -2.96 9.11 20.06
C SER A 59 -3.85 10.26 19.53
N GLU A 60 -3.28 11.22 18.79
CA GLU A 60 -4.01 12.29 18.11
C GLU A 60 -4.40 11.91 16.67
N GLY A 61 -3.99 10.72 16.21
CA GLY A 61 -4.20 10.22 14.86
C GLY A 61 -3.26 10.84 13.81
N LYS A 62 -2.12 11.42 14.21
CA LYS A 62 -1.07 11.86 13.26
C LYS A 62 -0.32 10.63 12.75
N VAL A 63 -0.03 10.63 11.45
CA VAL A 63 0.75 9.56 10.81
C VAL A 63 2.23 9.74 11.10
N LEU A 64 2.89 8.67 11.55
CA LEU A 64 4.28 8.70 12.01
C LEU A 64 5.29 8.21 10.97
N ASN A 65 4.88 7.33 10.06
CA ASN A 65 5.79 6.55 9.21
C ASN A 65 5.39 6.51 7.72
N TYR A 66 4.67 7.54 7.22
CA TYR A 66 4.12 7.57 5.85
C TYR A 66 5.09 7.11 4.75
N LYS A 67 6.32 7.63 4.74
CA LYS A 67 7.29 7.31 3.68
C LYS A 67 7.77 5.86 3.73
N TYR A 68 7.86 5.28 4.92
CA TYR A 68 8.14 3.86 5.08
C TYR A 68 7.03 3.03 4.44
N CYS A 69 5.75 3.30 4.78
CA CYS A 69 4.60 2.59 4.20
C CYS A 69 4.53 2.73 2.68
N GLU A 70 4.79 3.93 2.15
CA GLU A 70 4.81 4.20 0.71
C GLU A 70 5.89 3.36 0.00
N ASN A 71 7.13 3.40 0.51
CA ASN A 71 8.22 2.63 -0.05
C ASN A 71 7.98 1.12 0.10
N ARG A 72 7.36 0.69 1.20
CA ARG A 72 7.07 -0.72 1.46
C ARG A 72 6.12 -1.31 0.41
N ALA A 73 5.07 -0.57 0.05
CA ALA A 73 4.19 -0.95 -1.04
C ALA A 73 4.90 -0.95 -2.41
N ALA A 74 5.77 0.03 -2.66
CA ALA A 74 6.55 0.11 -3.89
C ALA A 74 7.53 -1.07 -4.05
N GLU A 75 8.23 -1.45 -2.98
CA GLU A 75 9.10 -2.62 -2.94
C GLU A 75 8.35 -3.92 -3.22
N TYR A 76 7.12 -4.05 -2.70
CA TYR A 76 6.24 -5.17 -3.04
C TYR A 76 5.92 -5.21 -4.54
N ILE A 77 5.50 -4.08 -5.14
CA ILE A 77 5.23 -4.02 -6.58
C ILE A 77 6.49 -4.34 -7.39
N LYS A 78 7.66 -3.88 -6.94
CA LYS A 78 8.95 -4.21 -7.55
C LYS A 78 9.22 -5.71 -7.51
N ARG A 79 8.98 -6.36 -6.36
CA ARG A 79 9.08 -7.81 -6.20
C ARG A 79 8.10 -8.56 -7.11
N TYR A 80 6.90 -8.02 -7.30
CA TYR A 80 5.89 -8.58 -8.20
C TYR A 80 6.41 -8.69 -9.64
N HIS A 81 7.12 -7.66 -10.11
CA HIS A 81 7.67 -7.61 -11.48
C HIS A 81 9.07 -8.21 -11.61
N ASN A 82 9.81 -8.31 -10.51
CA ASN A 82 11.13 -8.90 -10.46
C ASN A 82 11.20 -9.94 -9.33
N PRO A 83 10.97 -11.23 -9.63
CA PRO A 83 11.01 -12.30 -8.63
C PRO A 83 12.35 -12.44 -7.90
N ASN A 84 13.45 -11.94 -8.50
CA ASN A 84 14.78 -11.95 -7.89
C ASN A 84 15.00 -10.77 -6.92
N PHE A 85 14.11 -9.79 -6.89
CA PHE A 85 14.17 -8.70 -5.92
C PHE A 85 13.79 -9.19 -4.53
N ILE A 86 14.71 -9.02 -3.58
CA ILE A 86 14.54 -9.44 -2.18
C ILE A 86 14.27 -8.20 -1.33
N MET A 87 13.09 -8.16 -0.70
CA MET A 87 12.75 -7.13 0.28
C MET A 87 13.52 -7.37 1.58
N ILE A 88 14.09 -6.30 2.14
CA ILE A 88 14.80 -6.33 3.43
C ILE A 88 14.25 -5.18 4.29
N PRO A 89 13.50 -5.47 5.37
CA PRO A 89 13.13 -6.80 5.86
C PRO A 89 12.19 -7.54 4.88
N LYS A 90 12.12 -8.87 4.99
CA LYS A 90 11.13 -9.65 4.23
C LYS A 90 9.72 -9.22 4.62
N LEU A 91 8.76 -9.36 3.71
CA LEU A 91 7.34 -9.16 4.04
C LEU A 91 6.91 -10.13 5.12
N GLU A 92 6.31 -9.60 6.17
CA GLU A 92 5.62 -10.40 7.17
C GLU A 92 4.19 -10.70 6.71
N GLN A 93 3.63 -11.81 7.19
CA GLN A 93 2.30 -12.25 6.79
C GLN A 93 1.21 -11.22 7.13
N TRP A 94 1.36 -10.51 8.26
CA TRP A 94 0.37 -9.52 8.68
C TRP A 94 0.35 -8.29 7.77
N GLU A 95 1.47 -7.95 7.12
CA GLU A 95 1.53 -6.83 6.17
C GLU A 95 0.62 -7.06 4.96
N THR A 96 0.37 -8.33 4.60
CA THR A 96 -0.43 -8.71 3.42
C THR A 96 -1.86 -9.12 3.74
N ASN A 97 -2.30 -9.01 5.00
CA ASN A 97 -3.66 -9.34 5.39
C ASN A 97 -4.68 -8.43 4.70
N LEU A 98 -5.63 -9.05 4.00
CA LEU A 98 -6.80 -8.37 3.43
C LEU A 98 -7.93 -8.40 4.45
N HIS A 99 -8.07 -7.31 5.20
CA HIS A 99 -9.09 -7.20 6.25
C HIS A 99 -10.50 -7.03 5.65
N PRO A 100 -11.55 -7.62 6.28
CA PRO A 100 -12.92 -7.50 5.79
C PRO A 100 -13.41 -6.05 5.84
N VAL A 101 -14.23 -5.65 4.88
CA VAL A 101 -14.80 -4.28 4.83
C VAL A 101 -15.77 -4.01 5.99
N SER A 102 -16.51 -5.04 6.43
CA SER A 102 -17.26 -5.11 7.69
C SER A 102 -17.69 -6.57 7.95
N GLU A 103 -18.20 -6.86 9.14
CA GLU A 103 -18.78 -8.18 9.47
C GLU A 103 -20.05 -8.47 8.65
N GLU A 104 -20.82 -7.43 8.31
CA GLU A 104 -22.15 -7.54 7.68
C GLU A 104 -22.10 -7.45 6.15
N SER A 105 -20.99 -6.97 5.56
CA SER A 105 -20.90 -6.72 4.12
C SER A 105 -20.80 -7.97 3.25
N TYR A 106 -20.69 -9.15 3.86
CA TYR A 106 -20.62 -10.44 3.14
C TYR A 106 -21.78 -11.38 3.46
N THR A 107 -22.76 -10.94 4.27
CA THR A 107 -24.01 -11.68 4.47
C THR A 107 -25.03 -11.25 3.42
N TYR A 108 -25.21 -12.08 2.41
CA TYR A 108 -26.42 -12.14 1.58
C TYR A 108 -27.26 -13.34 2.01
#